data_AF-A0A819NF23-F1
#
_entry.id   AF-A0A819NF23-F1
#
_cell.length_a   1.000
_cell.length_b   1.000
_cell.length_c   1.000
_cell.angle_alpha   90.00
_cell.angle_beta   90.00
_cell.angle_gamma   90.00
#
_symmetry.space_group_name_H-M   'P 1'
#
loop_
_entity.id
_entity.type
_entity.pdbx_description
1 polymer ?
#
loop_
_entity_poly.entity_id
_entity_poly.type
_entity_poly.pdbx_seq_one_letter_code
_entity_poly.pdbx_strand_id
1 'polypeptide(L)' 'GIICKLNALTSILAAANSIESQWNKFKIIIENIQLPPTLLSHFDFIFLLLDPQNEVYDRRLGQYLASQ' A
#
# COMPACT_ATOMS: atom_id res chain seq x y z
N GLY A 1 37.80 -2.37 11.18
CA GLY A 1 36.39 -2.51 10.76
C GLY A 1 36.37 -3.01 9.33
N ILE A 2 35.55 -4.02 9.02
CA ILE A 2 35.43 -4.53 7.66
C ILE A 2 34.39 -3.69 6.93
N ILE A 3 34.82 -2.98 5.89
CA ILE A 3 33.93 -2.26 4.98
C ILE A 3 33.76 -3.15 3.76
N CYS A 4 32.55 -3.68 3.55
CA CYS A 4 32.22 -4.49 2.38
C CYS A 4 30.91 -4.01 1.75
N LYS A 5 30.80 -4.15 0.43
CA LYS A 5 29.58 -3.92 -0.34
C LYS A 5 29.06 -5.27 -0.77
N LEU A 6 27.79 -5.56 -0.47
CA LEU A 6 27.13 -6.81 -0.82
C LEU A 6 26.03 -6.54 -1.84
N ASN A 7 25.84 -7.49 -2.74
CA ASN A 7 24.80 -7.40 -3.77
C ASN A 7 23.43 -7.76 -3.18
N ALA A 8 22.38 -6.99 -3.51
CA ALA A 8 21.01 -7.19 -3.05
C ALA A 8 20.07 -7.45 -4.25
N LEU A 9 20.23 -8.61 -4.88
CA LEU A 9 19.39 -9.07 -6.01
C LEU A 9 18.05 -9.61 -5.50
N THR A 10 17.25 -8.75 -4.88
CA THR A 10 15.91 -9.11 -4.40
C THR A 10 14.88 -8.09 -4.87
N SER A 11 13.69 -8.58 -5.20
CA SER A 11 12.51 -7.73 -5.30
C SER A 11 11.99 -7.39 -3.91
N ILE A 12 11.34 -6.24 -3.77
CA ILE A 12 10.75 -5.78 -2.52
C ILE A 12 9.24 -5.61 -2.72
N LEU A 13 8.46 -6.16 -1.79
CA LEU A 13 7.05 -5.84 -1.64
C LEU A 13 6.87 -5.04 -0.36
N ALA A 14 6.22 -3.88 -0.45
CA ALA A 14 5.96 -3.02 0.68
C ALA A 14 4.45 -2.77 0.82
N ALA A 15 3.99 -2.67 2.07
CA ALA A 15 2.64 -2.25 2.41
C ALA A 15 2.70 -0.98 3.24
N ALA A 16 1.82 -0.03 2.93
CA ALA A 16 1.70 1.23 3.64
C ALA A 16 0.23 1.62 3.77
N ASN A 17 -0.12 2.25 4.90
CA ASN A 17 -1.44 2.79 5.13
C ASN A 17 -1.44 4.30 4.85
N SER A 18 -2.63 4.88 4.62
CA SER A 18 -2.75 6.33 4.55
C SER A 18 -2.59 6.97 5.93
N ILE A 19 -2.18 8.24 5.96
CA ILE A 19 -1.92 9.01 7.19
C ILE A 19 -3.16 9.07 8.09
N GLU A 20 -4.32 9.35 7.50
CA GLU A 20 -5.58 9.53 8.22
C GLU A 20 -6.32 8.20 8.44
N SER A 21 -5.70 7.05 8.14
CA SER A 21 -6.34 5.72 8.09
C SER A 21 -7.56 5.63 7.15
N GLN A 22 -7.83 6.71 6.41
CA GLN A 22 -8.81 6.82 5.35
C GLN A 22 -8.14 7.42 4.13
N TRP A 23 -8.52 6.97 2.94
CA TRP A 23 -8.00 7.53 1.71
C TRP A 23 -8.77 8.79 1.33
N ASN A 24 -8.07 9.92 1.24
CA ASN A 24 -8.66 11.17 0.82
C ASN A 24 -8.52 11.35 -0.70
N LYS A 25 -9.65 11.29 -1.42
CA LYS A 25 -9.72 11.40 -2.88
C LYS A 25 -9.36 12.79 -3.41
N PHE A 26 -9.33 13.81 -2.55
CA PHE A 26 -8.98 15.18 -2.91
C PHE A 26 -7.48 15.49 -2.76
N LYS A 27 -6.72 14.60 -2.13
CA LYS A 27 -5.26 14.71 -1.96
C LYS A 27 -4.53 13.86 -2.99
N ILE A 28 -3.31 14.24 -3.35
CA ILE A 28 -2.46 13.40 -4.20
C ILE A 28 -1.94 12.18 -3.42
N ILE A 29 -1.45 11.15 -4.12
CA ILE A 29 -0.95 9.91 -3.51
C ILE A 29 0.16 10.20 -2.48
N ILE A 30 1.10 11.09 -2.83
CA ILE A 30 2.23 11.46 -1.96
C ILE A 30 1.74 12.11 -0.66
N GLU A 31 0.71 12.95 -0.73
CA GLU A 31 0.09 13.59 0.43
C GLU A 31 -0.73 12.62 1.27
N ASN A 32 -1.29 11.55 0.68
CA ASN A 32 -2.04 10.53 1.42
C ASN A 32 -1.13 9.57 2.21
N ILE A 33 0.10 9.30 1.73
CA ILE A 33 1.01 8.29 2.30
C ILE A 33 2.18 8.93 3.08
N GLN A 34 2.47 10.22 2.87
CA GLN A 34 3.62 10.92 3.46
C GLN A 34 4.98 10.28 3.15
N LEU A 35 5.13 9.70 1.96
CA LEU A 35 6.38 9.07 1.54
C LEU A 35 7.21 10.05 0.69
N PRO A 36 8.54 10.10 0.87
CA PRO A 36 9.39 10.88 -0.03
C PRO A 36 9.18 10.45 -1.49
N PRO A 37 9.00 11.40 -2.43
CA PRO A 37 8.73 11.08 -3.83
C PRO A 37 9.87 10.28 -4.49
N THR A 38 11.10 10.46 -4.03
CA THR A 38 12.27 9.68 -4.47
C THR A 38 12.11 8.20 -4.18
N LEU A 39 11.66 7.84 -2.98
CA LEU A 39 11.45 6.45 -2.59
C LEU A 39 10.29 5.82 -3.36
N LEU A 40 9.22 6.60 -3.59
CA LEU A 40 8.07 6.16 -4.39
C LEU A 40 8.48 5.87 -5.85
N SER A 41 9.39 6.67 -6.41
CA SER A 41 9.88 6.49 -7.79
C SER A 41 10.73 5.24 -8.01
N HIS A 42 11.21 4.60 -6.94
CA HIS A 42 11.93 3.32 -7.03
C HIS A 42 11.00 2.11 -7.17
N PHE A 43 9.69 2.30 -6.98
CA PHE A 43 8.71 1.24 -7.19
C PHE A 43 8.16 1.32 -8.61
N ASP A 44 8.35 0.26 -9.38
CA ASP A 44 7.77 0.13 -10.71
C ASP A 44 6.24 -0.03 -10.67
N PHE A 45 5.73 -0.64 -9.59
CA PHE A 45 4.30 -0.89 -9.39
C PHE A 45 3.81 -0.33 -8.06
N ILE A 46 2.69 0.38 -8.11
CA ILE A 46 2.00 0.92 -6.94
C ILE A 46 0.54 0.47 -7.03
N PHE A 47 0.12 -0.36 -6.07
CA PHE A 47 -1.25 -0.85 -5.98
C PHE A 47 -1.98 -0.15 -4.83
N LEU A 48 -3.02 0.61 -5.18
CA LEU A 48 -3.88 1.25 -4.20
C LEU A 48 -5.05 0.32 -3.84
N LEU A 49 -5.04 -0.19 -2.61
CA LEU A 49 -6.14 -0.97 -2.07
C LEU A 49 -7.06 -0.04 -1.28
N LEU A 50 -8.26 0.21 -1.82
CA LEU A 50 -9.28 1.03 -1.16
C LEU A 50 -10.36 0.14 -0.56
N ASP A 51 -10.83 0.52 0.62
CA ASP A 51 -12.00 -0.06 1.26
C ASP A 51 -13.20 0.87 1.07
N PRO A 52 -14.06 0.64 0.05
CA PRO A 52 -15.27 1.43 -0.14
C PRO A 52 -16.36 0.96 0.83
N GLN A 53 -17.04 1.90 1.49
CA GLN A 53 -18.26 1.61 2.25
C GLN A 53 -19.39 1.19 1.29
N ASN A 54 -19.51 -0.11 1.04
CA ASN A 54 -20.49 -0.66 0.11
C ASN A 54 -21.07 -1.95 0.68
N GLU A 55 -22.32 -1.89 1.13
CA GLU A 55 -23.00 -3.01 1.77
C GLU A 55 -23.03 -4.29 0.92
N VAL A 56 -23.11 -4.17 -0.41
CA VAL A 56 -23.13 -5.34 -1.30
C VAL A 56 -21.75 -6.01 -1.34
N TYR A 57 -20.69 -5.19 -1.34
CA TYR A 57 -19.31 -5.68 -1.29
C TYR A 57 -19.04 -6.33 0.08
N ASP A 58 -19.40 -5.65 1.16
CA ASP A 58 -19.22 -6.13 2.54
C ASP A 58 -20.00 -7.42 2.77
N ARG A 59 -21.22 -7.53 2.25
CA ARG A 59 -22.03 -8.76 2.33
C ARG A 59 -21.35 -9.92 1.59
N ARG A 60 -20.82 -9.69 0.39
CA ARG A 60 -20.11 -10.74 -0.37
C ARG A 60 -18.83 -11.18 0.35
N LEU A 61 -18.07 -10.22 0.87
CA LEU A 61 -16.86 -10.49 1.64
C LEU A 61 -17.18 -11.28 2.91
N GLY A 62 -18.20 -10.86 3.67
CA GLY A 62 -18.65 -11.54 4.88
C GLY A 62 -19.14 -12.97 4.61
N GLN A 63 -19.89 -13.19 3.53
CA GLN A 63 -20.30 -14.54 3.10
C GLN A 63 -19.10 -15.42 2.78
N TYR A 64 -18.11 -14.88 2.06
CA TYR A 64 -16.87 -15.60 1.77
C TYR A 64 -16.13 -15.97 3.06
N LEU A 65 -15.91 -15.01 3.96
CA LEU A 65 -15.22 -15.22 5.24
C LEU A 65 -15.92 -16.23 6.14
N ALA A 66 -17.25 -16.22 6.20
CA ALA A 66 -18.03 -17.15 7.01
C ALA A 66 -18.15 -18.55 6.40
N SER A 67 -17.85 -18.71 5.12
CA SER A 67 -17.88 -20.00 4.42
C SER A 67 -16.54 -20.74 4.41
N GLN A 68 -15.47 -20.11 4.91
CA GLN A 68 -14.15 -20.71 5.12
C GLN A 68 -14.01 -21.27 6.53
#